data_AF-A0AAU0LTL4-F1
#
_entry.id   AF-A0AAU0LTL4-F1
#
_cell.length_a   1.000
_cell.length_b   1.000
_cell.length_c   1.000
_cell.angle_alpha   90.00
_cell.angle_beta   90.00
_cell.angle_gamma   90.00
#
_symmetry.space_group_name_H-M   'P 1'
#
loop_
_entity.id
_entity.type
_entity.pdbx_description
1 polymer ?
#
loop_
_entity_poly.entity_id
_entity_poly.type
_entity_poly.pdbx_seq_one_letter_code
_entity_poly.pdbx_strand_id
1 'polypeptide(L)' 'MKKETDTELQSLHIIAEMVMKFAQLHVLNIKEEDWKLLNNARQCLEKVIHDNGYRMNYDKNLKNHLIKH' A
#
# COMPACT_ATOMS: atom_id res chain seq x y z
N MET A 1 0.03 10.50 -27.71
CA MET A 1 -0.35 10.60 -26.29
C MET A 1 0.30 9.47 -25.53
N LYS A 2 1.34 9.74 -24.75
CA LYS A 2 1.86 8.74 -23.79
C LYS A 2 0.81 8.61 -22.67
N LYS A 3 0.43 7.39 -22.36
CA LYS A 3 -0.58 7.02 -21.35
C LYS A 3 -0.24 7.63 -19.98
N GLU A 4 -0.93 8.69 -19.59
CA GLU A 4 -0.92 9.16 -18.20
C GLU A 4 -1.43 8.07 -17.24
N THR A 5 -2.25 7.14 -17.75
CA THR A 5 -2.83 6.02 -17.00
C THR A 5 -1.86 4.90 -16.62
N ASP A 6 -0.73 4.72 -17.32
CA ASP A 6 0.20 3.61 -17.00
C ASP A 6 1.10 4.00 -15.81
N THR A 7 1.65 5.21 -15.79
CA THR A 7 2.59 5.63 -14.74
C THR A 7 1.90 5.82 -13.39
N GLU A 8 0.71 6.43 -13.38
CA GLU A 8 -0.07 6.64 -12.16
C GLU A 8 -0.47 5.30 -11.54
N LEU A 9 -1.08 4.41 -12.34
CA LEU A 9 -1.50 3.10 -11.87
C LEU A 9 -0.32 2.22 -11.43
N GLN A 10 0.80 2.25 -12.14
CA GLN A 10 2.03 1.57 -11.71
C GLN A 10 2.54 2.11 -10.37
N SER A 11 2.50 3.43 -10.18
CA SER A 11 2.91 4.06 -8.91
C SER A 11 2.01 3.60 -7.76
N LEU A 12 0.69 3.56 -7.97
CA LEU A 12 -0.26 3.04 -6.98
C LEU A 12 -0.02 1.56 -6.68
N HIS A 13 0.32 0.74 -7.68
CA HIS A 13 0.69 -0.66 -7.47
C HIS A 13 1.94 -0.81 -6.60
N ILE A 14 2.98 -0.02 -6.85
CA ILE A 14 4.20 -0.02 -6.03
C ILE A 14 3.87 0.36 -4.58
N ILE A 15 3.04 1.39 -4.38
CA ILE A 15 2.59 1.80 -3.04
C ILE A 15 1.80 0.68 -2.36
N ALA A 16 0.91 -0.01 -3.09
CA ALA A 16 0.15 -1.14 -2.56
C ALA A 16 1.07 -2.31 -2.15
N GLU A 17 2.09 -2.61 -2.93
CA GLU A 17 3.11 -3.61 -2.57
C GLU A 17 3.88 -3.21 -1.30
N MET A 18 4.22 -1.93 -1.14
CA MET A 18 4.83 -1.43 0.09
C MET A 18 3.91 -1.67 1.29
N VAL A 19 2.62 -1.33 1.18
CA VAL A 19 1.61 -1.58 2.22
C VAL A 19 1.55 -3.06 2.59
N MET A 20 1.55 -3.97 1.61
CA MET A 20 1.55 -5.43 1.87
C MET A 20 2.79 -5.90 2.62
N LYS A 21 3.96 -5.28 2.37
CA LYS A 21 5.21 -5.60 3.09
C LYS A 21 5.17 -5.18 4.56
N PHE A 22 4.37 -4.18 4.96
CA PHE A 22 4.22 -3.84 6.39
C PHE A 22 3.71 -5.02 7.21
N ALA A 23 2.83 -5.86 6.64
CA ALA A 23 2.35 -7.06 7.31
C ALA A 23 3.47 -8.09 7.57
N GLN A 24 4.60 -8.00 6.87
CA GLN A 24 5.76 -8.88 7.07
C GLN A 24 6.70 -8.37 8.15
N LEU A 25 6.59 -7.11 8.59
CA LEU A 25 7.48 -6.52 9.60
C LEU A 25 7.30 -7.14 11.00
N HIS A 26 6.24 -7.93 11.22
CA HIS A 26 6.00 -8.63 12.49
C HIS A 26 7.12 -9.62 12.85
N VAL A 27 7.93 -10.05 11.87
CA VAL A 27 9.08 -10.95 12.10
C VAL A 27 10.31 -10.21 12.66
N LEU A 28 10.30 -8.89 12.65
CA LEU A 28 11.38 -8.05 13.16
C LEU A 28 11.17 -7.75 14.64
N ASN A 29 12.25 -7.69 15.41
CA ASN A 29 12.22 -7.32 16.83
C ASN A 29 12.08 -5.80 17.00
N ILE A 30 10.92 -5.27 16.62
CA ILE A 30 10.60 -3.83 16.62
C ILE A 30 9.97 -3.46 17.97
N LYS A 31 10.42 -2.35 18.55
CA LYS A 31 9.84 -1.82 19.79
C LYS A 31 8.41 -1.32 19.57
N GLU A 32 7.59 -1.34 20.61
CA GLU A 32 6.20 -0.87 20.54
C GLU A 32 6.07 0.59 20.09
N GLU A 33 7.00 1.46 20.49
CA GLU A 33 7.03 2.87 20.06
C GLU A 33 7.24 3.02 18.55
N ASP A 34 8.12 2.20 17.97
CA ASP A 34 8.41 2.18 16.54
C ASP A 34 7.25 1.58 15.73
N TRP A 35 6.48 0.65 16.32
CA TRP A 35 5.26 0.11 15.69
C TRP A 35 4.21 1.19 15.40
N LYS A 36 4.08 2.19 16.28
CA LYS A 36 3.16 3.32 16.06
C LYS A 36 3.60 4.15 14.86
N LEU A 37 4.90 4.42 14.74
CA LEU A 37 5.47 5.14 13.60
C LEU A 37 5.27 4.39 12.29
N LEU A 38 5.48 3.07 12.30
CA LEU A 38 5.25 2.21 11.14
C LEU A 38 3.77 2.16 10.75
N ASN A 39 2.86 2.05 11.71
CA ASN A 39 1.44 2.08 11.41
C ASN A 39 1.01 3.41 10.80
N ASN A 40 1.55 4.54 11.27
CA ASN A 40 1.30 5.85 10.67
C ASN A 40 1.81 5.91 9.22
N ALA A 41 3.02 5.40 8.94
CA ALA A 41 3.55 5.32 7.58
C ALA A 41 2.64 4.49 6.66
N ARG A 42 2.17 3.32 7.12
CA ARG A 42 1.21 2.49 6.39
C ARG A 42 -0.08 3.25 6.07
N GLN A 43 -0.64 3.95 7.06
CA GLN A 43 -1.86 4.74 6.88
C GLN A 43 -1.68 5.88 5.87
N CYS A 44 -0.53 6.55 5.85
CA CYS A 44 -0.22 7.56 4.86
C CYS A 44 -0.21 6.99 3.43
N LEU A 45 0.39 5.81 3.24
CA LEU A 45 0.43 5.15 1.93
C LEU A 45 -0.97 4.70 1.49
N GLU A 46 -1.76 4.12 2.40
CA GLU A 46 -3.16 3.75 2.12
C GLU A 46 -4.02 4.97 1.79
N LYS A 47 -3.76 6.12 2.43
CA LYS A 47 -4.42 7.38 2.11
C LYS A 47 -4.09 7.86 0.70
N VAL A 48 -2.84 7.75 0.24
CA VAL A 48 -2.48 8.08 -1.16
C VAL A 48 -3.27 7.20 -2.12
N ILE A 49 -3.40 5.90 -1.85
CA ILE A 49 -4.22 4.99 -2.68
C ILE A 49 -5.68 5.42 -2.71
N HIS A 50 -6.26 5.71 -1.54
CA HIS A 50 -7.64 6.16 -1.38
C HIS A 50 -7.92 7.47 -2.11
N ASP A 51 -7.06 8.47 -1.93
CA ASP A 51 -7.25 9.79 -2.53
C ASP A 51 -7.14 9.75 -4.08
N ASN A 52 -6.60 8.67 -4.65
CA ASN A 52 -6.60 8.39 -6.10
C ASN A 52 -7.73 7.44 -6.56
N GLY A 53 -8.75 7.19 -5.73
CA GLY A 53 -9.95 6.44 -6.12
C GLY A 53 -9.80 4.91 -6.10
N TYR A 54 -8.83 4.39 -5.34
CA TYR A 54 -8.65 2.95 -5.13
C TYR A 54 -8.69 2.59 -3.65
N ARG A 55 -8.88 1.32 -3.33
CA ARG A 55 -8.68 0.77 -1.99
C ARG A 55 -7.77 -0.45 -2.04
N MET A 56 -7.13 -0.74 -0.91
CA MET A 56 -6.33 -1.95 -0.76
C MET A 56 -7.19 -3.21 -0.83
N ASN A 57 -6.67 -4.20 -1.53
CA ASN A 57 -7.14 -5.58 -1.52
C ASN A 57 -6.11 -6.45 -0.79
N TYR A 58 -6.46 -6.92 0.40
CA TYR A 58 -5.60 -7.73 1.25
C TYR A 58 -5.73 -9.24 0.99
N ASP A 59 -6.51 -9.66 -0.02
CA ASP A 59 -6.57 -11.06 -0.42
C ASP A 59 -5.21 -11.51 -0.97
N LYS A 60 -4.55 -12.41 -0.23
CA LYS A 60 -3.24 -12.95 -0.56
C LYS A 60 -3.25 -13.86 -1.80
N ASN A 61 -4.43 -14.27 -2.27
CA ASN A 61 -4.58 -15.14 -3.44
C ASN A 61 -4.72 -14.35 -4.75
N LEU A 62 -4.90 -13.03 -4.67
CA LEU A 62 -5.10 -12.18 -5.84
C LEU A 62 -3.81 -11.46 -6.23
N LYS A 63 -3.52 -11.44 -7.53
CA LYS A 63 -2.37 -10.70 -8.10
C LYS A 63 -2.53 -9.18 -8.03
N ASN A 64 -3.77 -8.69 -7.84
CA ASN A 64 -4.07 -7.26 -7.82
C ASN A 64 -4.42 -6.79 -6.41
N HIS A 65 -3.54 -5.96 -5.84
CA HIS A 65 -3.70 -5.34 -4.53
C HIS A 65 -4.59 -4.08 -4.52
N LEU A 66 -5.11 -3.65 -5.67
CA LEU A 66 -5.95 -2.48 -5.81
C LEU A 66 -7.34 -2.84 -6.33
N ILE A 67 -8.37 -2.32 -5.65
CA ILE A 67 -9.75 -2.34 -6.12
C ILE A 67 -10.16 -0.90 -6.39
N LYS A 68 -10.68 -0.62 -7.59
CA LYS A 68 -11.23 0.69 -7.91
C LYS A 68 -12.51 0.91 -7.11
N HIS A 69 -12.67 2.11 -6.54
CA HIS A 69 -13.90 2.53 -5.90
C HIS A 69 -15.09 2.58 -6.87
#